data_AF-A0A0U2ZLH2-F1
#
_entry.id   AF-A0A0U2ZLH2-F1
#
_cell.length_a   1.000
_cell.length_b   1.000
_cell.length_c   1.000
_cell.angle_alpha   90.00
_cell.angle_beta   90.00
_cell.angle_gamma   90.00
#
_symmetry.space_group_name_H-M   'P 1'
#
loop_
_entity.id
_entity.type
_entity.pdbx_description
1 polymer ?
#
loop_
_entity_poly.entity_id
_entity_poly.type
_entity_poly.pdbx_seq_one_letter_code
_entity_poly.pdbx_strand_id
1 'polypeptide(L)'
;MGFFDIFKQKKTVDLEAERREHLLAEGRITDATIIDSEAGEQGEIAYYFYTINGVDFESSDILNEAQKKNPLKYAPGAKVSIRFDPKNHGNSVLD
;
A
#
# COMPACT_ATOMS: atom_id res chain seq x y z
N MET A 1 -20.85 -36.57 6.87
CA MET A 1 -20.32 -35.51 7.75
C MET A 1 -18.99 -35.07 7.16
N GLY A 2 -18.96 -33.92 6.48
CA GLY A 2 -17.90 -33.50 5.57
C GLY A 2 -16.63 -33.01 6.26
N PHE A 3 -15.48 -33.30 5.63
CA PHE A 3 -14.12 -33.05 6.13
C PHE A 3 -13.42 -31.85 5.45
N PHE A 4 -14.16 -30.86 4.93
CA PHE A 4 -13.61 -29.76 4.12
C PHE A 4 -14.04 -28.36 4.59
N ASP A 5 -13.92 -28.05 5.89
CA ASP A 5 -14.39 -26.75 6.41
C ASP A 5 -13.32 -25.94 7.19
N ILE A 6 -12.02 -26.24 7.02
CA ILE A 6 -10.97 -25.65 7.88
C ILE A 6 -9.83 -24.99 7.09
N PHE A 7 -9.95 -24.88 5.76
CA PHE A 7 -8.97 -24.14 4.99
C PHE A 7 -9.29 -22.63 4.96
N LYS A 8 -8.76 -21.97 6.00
CA LYS A 8 -7.77 -20.91 5.82
C LYS A 8 -8.31 -19.51 5.46
N GLN A 9 -9.29 -19.01 6.22
CA GLN A 9 -9.68 -17.60 6.21
C GLN A 9 -8.88 -16.73 7.21
N LYS A 10 -7.75 -17.22 7.73
CA LYS A 10 -7.05 -16.65 8.90
C LYS A 10 -5.61 -16.19 8.65
N LYS A 11 -5.18 -16.01 7.38
CA LYS A 11 -3.74 -15.83 7.07
C LYS A 11 -3.35 -14.58 6.26
N THR A 12 -4.30 -13.77 5.82
CA THR A 12 -3.99 -12.59 4.98
C THR A 12 -3.69 -11.34 5.81
N VAL A 13 -4.41 -11.12 6.91
CA VAL A 13 -4.28 -9.91 7.74
C VAL A 13 -2.93 -9.85 8.47
N ASP A 14 -2.46 -10.98 9.01
CA ASP A 14 -1.16 -11.04 9.67
C ASP A 14 0.00 -10.78 8.68
N LEU A 15 -0.12 -11.25 7.43
CA LEU A 15 0.93 -11.05 6.42
C LEU A 15 1.07 -9.59 5.99
N GLU A 16 -0.02 -8.83 5.87
CA GLU A 16 0.06 -7.41 5.54
C GLU A 16 0.61 -6.58 6.71
N ALA A 17 0.27 -6.95 7.94
CA ALA A 17 0.84 -6.35 9.14
C ALA A 17 2.35 -6.64 9.24
N GLU A 18 2.76 -7.90 9.08
CA GLU A 18 4.17 -8.30 9.05
C GLU A 18 4.93 -7.62 7.89
N ARG A 19 4.30 -7.49 6.70
CA ARG A 19 4.88 -6.76 5.55
C ARG A 19 5.08 -5.28 5.90
N ARG A 20 4.09 -4.63 6.53
CA ARG A 20 4.18 -3.24 6.97
C ARG A 20 5.23 -3.06 8.05
N GLU A 21 5.34 -3.95 9.03
CA GLU A 21 6.38 -3.90 10.06
C GLU A 21 7.78 -4.08 9.47
N HIS A 22 7.94 -5.02 8.53
CA HIS A 22 9.21 -5.22 7.83
C HIS A 22 9.61 -3.99 7.00
N LEU A 23 8.65 -3.40 6.27
CA LEU A 23 8.87 -2.16 5.53
C LEU A 23 9.13 -0.97 6.46
N LEU A 24 8.49 -0.90 7.63
CA LEU A 24 8.75 0.13 8.63
C LEU A 24 10.19 0.02 9.17
N ALA A 25 10.72 -1.20 9.30
CA ALA A 25 12.06 -1.46 9.81
C ALA A 25 13.18 -1.32 8.77
N GLU A 26 13.00 -1.85 7.55
CA GLU A 26 14.06 -1.91 6.51
C GLU A 26 13.75 -1.06 5.26
N GLY A 27 12.54 -0.52 5.14
CA GLY A 27 12.11 0.21 3.95
C GLY A 27 12.74 1.59 3.83
N ARG A 28 12.94 2.02 2.58
CA ARG A 28 13.34 3.39 2.24
C ARG A 28 12.14 4.24 1.90
N ILE A 29 12.25 5.53 2.18
CA ILE A 29 11.23 6.52 1.85
C ILE A 29 11.58 7.15 0.50
N THR A 30 10.59 7.25 -0.38
CA THR A 30 10.67 8.05 -1.61
C THR A 30 9.38 8.80 -1.83
N ASP A 31 9.45 9.85 -2.64
CA ASP A 31 8.27 10.55 -3.10
C ASP A 31 7.58 9.74 -4.21
N ALA A 32 6.26 9.62 -4.10
CA ALA A 32 5.37 9.11 -5.12
C ALA A 32 4.37 10.20 -5.53
N THR A 33 3.80 10.04 -6.71
CA THR A 33 2.71 10.87 -7.21
C THR A 33 1.46 10.00 -7.32
N ILE A 34 0.36 10.50 -6.75
CA ILE A 34 -0.94 9.83 -6.87
C ILE A 34 -1.42 9.94 -8.32
N ILE A 35 -1.80 8.80 -8.89
CA ILE A 35 -2.47 8.71 -10.18
C ILE A 35 -3.96 8.93 -9.97
N ASP A 36 -4.54 8.13 -9.09
CA ASP A 36 -5.98 8.12 -8.84
C ASP A 36 -6.30 7.61 -7.43
N SER A 37 -7.51 7.89 -6.96
CA SER A 37 -8.03 7.42 -5.68
C SER A 37 -9.46 6.94 -5.88
N GLU A 38 -9.71 5.64 -5.64
CA GLU A 38 -11.03 5.03 -5.79
C GLU A 38 -11.61 4.68 -4.42
N ALA A 39 -12.81 5.17 -4.12
CA ALA A 39 -13.56 4.79 -2.93
C ALA A 39 -14.37 3.50 -3.22
N GLY A 40 -13.87 2.36 -2.77
CA GLY A 40 -14.55 1.06 -2.88
C GLY A 40 -15.30 0.64 -1.62
N GLU A 41 -16.07 -0.45 -1.69
CA GLU A 41 -16.83 -1.00 -0.56
C GLU A 41 -15.93 -1.46 0.61
N GLN A 42 -14.68 -1.84 0.33
CA GLN A 42 -13.71 -2.33 1.32
C GLN A 42 -12.78 -1.23 1.87
N GLY A 43 -12.77 -0.03 1.25
CA GLY A 43 -11.85 1.04 1.61
C GLY A 43 -11.56 1.97 0.44
N GLU A 44 -10.83 3.05 0.74
CA GLU A 44 -10.37 3.99 -0.29
C GLU A 44 -8.98 3.52 -0.74
N ILE A 45 -8.85 3.18 -2.02
CA ILE A 45 -7.62 2.68 -2.64
C ILE A 45 -6.95 3.85 -3.34
N ALA A 46 -5.70 4.12 -2.99
CA ALA A 46 -4.88 5.11 -3.67
C ALA A 46 -3.92 4.42 -4.63
N TYR A 47 -3.96 4.82 -5.89
CA TYR A 47 -3.05 4.40 -6.94
C TYR A 47 -1.95 5.45 -7.08
N TYR A 48 -0.69 5.03 -7.08
CA TYR A 48 0.44 5.95 -7.15
C TYR A 48 1.59 5.35 -7.94
N PHE A 49 2.41 6.23 -8.50
CA PHE A 49 3.69 5.84 -9.10
C PHE A 49 4.86 6.55 -8.44
N TYR A 50 6.01 5.91 -8.48
CA TYR A 50 7.27 6.46 -7.98
C TYR A 50 8.40 6.01 -8.87
N THR A 51 9.42 6.85 -8.98
CA THR A 51 10.58 6.59 -9.84
C THR A 51 11.78 6.24 -8.98
N ILE A 52 12.36 5.06 -9.20
CA ILE A 52 13.61 4.63 -8.56
C ILE A 52 14.65 4.41 -9.64
N ASN A 53 15.77 5.14 -9.56
CA ASN A 53 16.89 5.03 -10.52
C ASN A 53 16.46 5.17 -11.99
N GLY A 54 15.44 6.00 -12.27
CA GLY A 54 14.90 6.21 -13.62
C GLY A 54 13.94 5.13 -14.11
N VAL A 55 13.53 4.20 -13.26
CA VAL A 55 12.48 3.20 -13.52
C VAL A 55 11.23 3.60 -12.75
N ASP A 56 10.11 3.70 -13.47
CA ASP A 56 8.81 4.00 -12.88
C ASP A 56 8.15 2.71 -12.37
N PHE A 57 7.71 2.75 -11.12
CA PHE A 57 6.98 1.69 -10.46
C PHE A 57 5.59 2.18 -10.12
N GLU A 58 4.57 1.43 -10.53
CA GLU A 58 3.17 1.67 -10.17
C GLU A 58 2.74 0.70 -9.08
N SER A 59 2.01 1.23 -8.10
CA SER A 59 1.48 0.43 -7.00
C SER A 59 0.16 1.01 -6.49
N SER A 60 -0.54 0.21 -5.69
CA SER A 60 -1.78 0.60 -5.04
C SER A 60 -1.75 0.19 -3.58
N ASP A 61 -2.35 0.99 -2.72
CA ASP A 61 -2.46 0.69 -1.29
C ASP A 61 -3.81 1.18 -0.74
N ILE A 62 -4.31 0.49 0.28
CA ILE A 62 -5.57 0.81 0.93
C ILE A 62 -5.31 1.85 2.02
N LEU A 63 -5.99 2.99 1.93
CA LEU A 63 -5.88 4.07 2.91
C LEU A 63 -6.43 3.64 4.26
N ASN A 64 -5.63 3.89 5.30
CA ASN A 64 -6.05 3.70 6.69
C ASN A 64 -7.06 4.78 7.11
N GLU A 65 -7.83 4.56 8.17
CA GLU A 65 -8.83 5.52 8.66
C GLU A 65 -8.27 6.93 8.94
N ALA A 66 -7.02 7.02 9.39
CA ALA A 66 -6.34 8.30 9.61
C ALA A 66 -6.04 9.04 8.29
N GLN A 67 -5.67 8.29 7.24
CA GLN A 67 -5.34 8.84 5.92
C GLN A 67 -6.62 9.29 5.19
N LYS A 68 -7.72 8.55 5.34
CA LYS A 68 -9.06 8.92 4.84
C LYS A 68 -9.58 10.27 5.38
N LYS A 69 -9.09 10.72 6.54
CA LYS A 69 -9.45 12.06 7.07
C LYS A 69 -8.86 13.20 6.24
N ASN A 70 -7.86 12.92 5.40
CA ASN A 70 -7.15 13.90 4.59
C ASN A 70 -7.18 13.52 3.10
N PRO A 71 -8.37 13.44 2.47
CA PRO A 71 -8.51 12.96 1.08
C PRO A 71 -7.76 13.86 0.08
N LEU A 72 -7.63 15.16 0.38
CA LEU A 72 -6.87 16.10 -0.46
C LEU A 72 -5.37 15.74 -0.59
N LYS A 73 -4.79 15.06 0.42
CA LYS A 73 -3.40 14.61 0.36
C LYS A 73 -3.23 13.43 -0.60
N TYR A 74 -4.29 12.68 -0.85
CA TYR A 74 -4.32 11.49 -1.70
C TYR A 74 -5.12 11.71 -2.99
N ALA A 75 -5.35 12.97 -3.37
CA ALA A 75 -6.01 13.31 -4.61
C ALA A 75 -5.07 13.10 -5.82
N PRO A 76 -5.61 12.86 -7.02
CA PRO A 76 -4.82 12.78 -8.26
C PRO A 76 -3.83 13.95 -8.41
N GLY A 77 -2.56 13.63 -8.66
CA GLY A 77 -1.47 14.60 -8.80
C GLY A 77 -0.85 15.08 -7.48
N ALA A 78 -1.38 14.67 -6.32
CA ALA A 78 -0.75 14.96 -5.04
C ALA A 78 0.57 14.18 -4.88
N LYS A 79 1.54 14.80 -4.22
CA LYS A 79 2.79 14.15 -3.85
C LYS A 79 2.67 13.54 -2.46
N VAL A 80 2.96 12.25 -2.36
CA VAL A 80 2.88 11.47 -1.13
C VAL A 80 4.21 10.77 -0.87
N SER A 81 4.54 10.60 0.41
CA SER A 81 5.68 9.79 0.82
C SER A 81 5.24 8.32 0.83
N ILE A 82 6.00 7.48 0.15
CA ILE A 82 5.83 6.03 0.23
C ILE A 82 7.06 5.41 0.89
N ARG A 83 6.87 4.22 1.46
CA ARG A 83 7.95 3.38 1.94
C ARG A 83 8.01 2.12 1.09
N PHE A 84 9.17 1.83 0.53
CA PHE A 84 9.40 0.68 -0.33
C PHE A 84 10.59 -0.17 0.14
N ASP A 85 10.60 -1.44 -0.23
CA ASP A 85 11.73 -2.33 0.04
C ASP A 85 12.83 -2.14 -1.02
N PRO A 86 14.07 -1.75 -0.64
CA PRO A 86 15.17 -1.60 -1.60
C PRO A 86 15.62 -2.93 -2.25
N LYS A 87 15.29 -4.09 -1.68
CA LYS A 87 15.54 -5.41 -2.30
C LYS A 87 14.42 -5.81 -3.26
N ASN A 88 13.22 -5.27 -3.05
CA ASN A 88 12.05 -5.51 -3.89
C ASN A 88 11.30 -4.20 -4.13
N HIS A 89 11.71 -3.48 -5.18
CA HIS A 89 11.16 -2.17 -5.50
C HIS A 89 9.66 -2.16 -5.83
N GLY A 90 9.01 -3.29 -6.11
CA GLY A 90 7.55 -3.35 -6.28
C GLY A 90 6.77 -3.43 -4.96
N ASN A 91 7.47 -3.67 -3.84
CA ASN A 91 6.89 -3.81 -2.52
C ASN A 91 6.86 -2.45 -1.82
N SER A 92 5.76 -1.72 -1.97
CA SER A 92 5.56 -0.39 -1.34
C SER A 92 4.30 -0.29 -0.49
N VAL A 93 4.31 0.69 0.43
CA VAL A 93 3.23 1.08 1.34
C VAL A 93 3.18 2.61 1.44
N LEU A 94 1.99 3.17 1.58
CA LEU A 94 1.79 4.59 1.88
C LEU A 94 2.12 4.89 3.34
N ASP A 95 2.95 5.91 3.57
CA ASP A 95 3.29 6.42 4.91
C ASP A 95 2.20 7.40 5.42
#